data_AF-A0A151F5Z6-F1
#
_entry.id   AF-A0A151F5Z6-F1
#
_cell.length_a   1.000
_cell.length_b   1.000
_cell.length_c   1.000
_cell.angle_alpha   90.00
_cell.angle_beta   90.00
_cell.angle_gamma   90.00
#
_symmetry.space_group_name_H-M   'P 1'
#
loop_
_entity.id
_entity.type
_entity.pdbx_description
1 polymer ?
#
loop_
_entity_poly.entity_id
_entity_poly.type
_entity_poly.pdbx_seq_one_letter_code
_entity_poly.pdbx_strand_id
1 'polypeptide(L)'
;MGSQDVFIKGANAVDPHFEAGILLGSPTGGTTGSTIGAVYAKGINFIIPVGLEKLIPYSVKEAFTFTGINRVHSSMGISVGFFPVVGKTVTEIQALEQLGVHAMPIASGGINGAEGATILSIQGEPERIENALELIESVKGEPPLKIPSADCTTCDHESCGWKESPK
;
A
#
# COMPACT_ATOMS: atom_id res chain seq x y z
N MET A 1 -18.24 0.62 15.99
CA MET A 1 -17.79 1.64 15.03
C MET A 1 -18.98 2.18 14.23
N GLY A 2 -19.00 3.49 13.96
CA GLY A 2 -19.95 4.25 13.16
C GLY A 2 -19.25 5.42 12.43
N SER A 3 -20.01 6.39 11.93
CA SER A 3 -19.51 7.41 11.00
C SER A 3 -18.45 8.37 11.57
N GLN A 4 -18.32 8.44 12.90
CA GLN A 4 -17.30 9.26 13.57
C GLN A 4 -15.99 8.51 13.84
N ASP A 5 -15.99 7.20 13.63
CA ASP A 5 -14.78 6.39 13.79
C ASP A 5 -13.90 6.49 12.54
N VAL A 6 -12.62 6.18 12.72
CA VAL A 6 -11.62 6.09 11.66
C VAL A 6 -11.18 4.65 11.50
N PHE A 7 -11.25 4.14 10.28
CA PHE A 7 -10.64 2.88 9.90
C PHE A 7 -9.36 3.17 9.13
N ILE A 8 -8.22 2.69 9.63
CA ILE A 8 -6.91 2.89 9.00
C ILE A 8 -6.42 1.54 8.51
N LYS A 9 -6.15 1.43 7.21
CA LYS A 9 -5.57 0.23 6.61
C LYS A 9 -4.76 0.58 5.38
N GLY A 10 -3.52 0.09 5.34
CA GLY A 10 -2.65 0.29 4.20
C GLY A 10 -3.03 -0.52 2.96
N ALA A 11 -2.41 -0.15 1.85
CA ALA A 11 -2.62 -0.74 0.52
C ALA A 11 -1.33 -1.38 -0.03
N ASN A 12 -1.48 -2.13 -1.12
CA ASN A 12 -0.39 -2.79 -1.84
C ASN A 12 0.02 -2.04 -3.11
N ALA A 13 -0.83 -1.14 -3.59
CA ALA A 13 -0.60 -0.31 -4.76
C ALA A 13 -1.26 1.06 -4.57
N VAL A 14 -0.67 2.07 -5.19
CA VAL A 14 -1.27 3.39 -5.44
C VAL A 14 -0.98 3.79 -6.88
N ASP A 15 -1.90 4.42 -7.58
CA ASP A 15 -1.69 4.85 -8.97
C ASP A 15 -1.38 6.37 -9.06
N PRO A 16 -1.10 6.92 -10.27
CA PRO A 16 -0.84 8.34 -10.44
C PRO A 16 -2.03 9.27 -10.14
N HIS A 17 -3.23 8.70 -9.96
CA HIS A 17 -4.43 9.41 -9.53
C HIS A 17 -4.67 9.30 -8.02
N PHE A 18 -3.75 8.67 -7.29
CA PHE A 18 -3.84 8.37 -5.87
C PHE A 18 -5.00 7.44 -5.50
N GLU A 19 -5.47 6.63 -6.45
CA GLU A 19 -6.36 5.51 -6.14
C GLU A 19 -5.54 4.36 -5.55
N ALA A 20 -6.08 3.71 -4.53
CA ALA A 20 -5.38 2.64 -3.82
C ALA A 20 -5.93 1.25 -4.20
N GLY A 21 -5.03 0.27 -4.23
CA GLY A 21 -5.33 -1.12 -4.53
C GLY A 21 -4.81 -2.07 -3.46
N ILE A 22 -5.64 -3.02 -3.03
CA ILE A 22 -5.28 -4.01 -2.01
C ILE A 22 -5.22 -5.40 -2.65
N LEU A 23 -4.14 -6.15 -2.43
CA LEU A 23 -4.05 -7.53 -2.87
C LEU A 23 -4.88 -8.44 -1.96
N LEU A 24 -5.61 -9.37 -2.57
CA LEU A 24 -6.47 -10.35 -1.91
C LEU A 24 -5.88 -11.75 -2.09
N GLY A 25 -5.08 -12.20 -1.12
CA GLY A 25 -4.49 -13.55 -1.14
C GLY A 25 -5.43 -14.67 -0.69
N SER A 26 -6.54 -14.34 -0.02
CA SER A 26 -7.54 -15.31 0.44
C SER A 26 -8.74 -15.33 -0.50
N PRO A 27 -9.35 -16.52 -0.79
CA PRO A 27 -10.58 -16.63 -1.57
C PRO A 27 -11.76 -15.83 -1.01
N THR A 28 -11.75 -15.49 0.28
CA THR A 28 -12.78 -14.67 0.94
C THR A 28 -12.40 -13.18 1.05
N GLY A 29 -11.29 -12.76 0.43
CA GLY A 29 -10.80 -11.39 0.47
C GLY A 29 -10.05 -11.01 1.75
N GLY A 30 -9.83 -11.96 2.66
CA GLY A 30 -9.09 -11.75 3.91
C GLY A 30 -9.72 -10.65 4.78
N THR A 31 -8.88 -9.89 5.48
CA THR A 31 -9.34 -8.80 6.37
C THR A 31 -10.14 -7.73 5.62
N THR A 32 -9.76 -7.40 4.38
CA THR A 32 -10.50 -6.41 3.58
C THR A 32 -11.90 -6.95 3.28
N GLY A 33 -12.02 -8.18 2.79
CA GLY A 33 -13.31 -8.81 2.50
C GLY A 33 -14.24 -8.87 3.72
N SER A 34 -13.70 -9.18 4.90
CA SER A 34 -14.51 -9.28 6.12
C SER A 34 -14.92 -7.94 6.75
N THR A 35 -14.24 -6.83 6.41
CA THR A 35 -14.47 -5.53 7.07
C THR A 35 -15.07 -4.46 6.16
N ILE A 36 -14.78 -4.49 4.86
CA ILE A 36 -15.07 -3.37 3.95
C ILE A 36 -16.56 -3.05 3.84
N GLY A 37 -17.41 -4.08 3.85
CA GLY A 37 -18.86 -3.91 3.81
C GLY A 37 -19.38 -3.12 5.02
N ALA A 38 -18.86 -3.40 6.22
CA ALA A 38 -19.24 -2.67 7.42
C ALA A 38 -18.69 -1.24 7.44
N VAL A 39 -17.47 -1.02 6.93
CA VAL A 39 -16.85 0.30 6.80
C VAL A 39 -17.72 1.21 5.92
N TYR A 40 -18.08 0.74 4.73
CA TYR A 40 -18.89 1.54 3.80
C TYR A 40 -20.36 1.65 4.20
N ALA A 41 -20.99 0.57 4.66
CA ALA A 41 -22.41 0.61 5.03
C ALA A 41 -22.68 1.57 6.20
N LYS A 42 -21.70 1.74 7.09
CA LYS A 42 -21.82 2.63 8.27
C LYS A 42 -21.23 4.02 8.03
N GLY A 43 -20.69 4.30 6.84
CA GLY A 43 -20.05 5.58 6.52
C GLY A 43 -18.83 5.89 7.38
N ILE A 44 -18.03 4.89 7.74
CA ILE A 44 -16.82 5.06 8.56
C ILE A 44 -15.76 5.80 7.74
N ASN A 45 -15.02 6.73 8.35
CA ASN A 45 -13.91 7.43 7.69
C ASN A 45 -12.77 6.45 7.40
N PHE A 46 -12.58 6.11 6.13
CA PHE A 46 -11.50 5.21 5.73
C PHE A 46 -10.28 6.00 5.26
N ILE A 47 -9.19 5.93 6.02
CA ILE A 47 -7.88 6.47 5.65
C ILE A 47 -6.96 5.33 5.20
N ILE A 48 -6.31 5.52 4.05
CA ILE A 48 -5.48 4.52 3.39
C ILE A 48 -4.05 5.07 3.29
N PRO A 49 -3.21 4.90 4.33
CA PRO A 49 -1.80 5.25 4.25
C PRO A 49 -1.09 4.26 3.30
N VAL A 50 -0.41 4.79 2.30
CA VAL A 50 0.31 3.98 1.31
C VAL A 50 1.53 4.75 0.83
N GLY A 51 2.71 4.17 0.97
CA GLY A 51 3.93 4.82 0.53
C GLY A 51 4.09 4.77 -0.99
N LEU A 52 4.80 5.76 -1.53
CA LEU A 52 5.08 5.89 -2.96
C LEU A 52 5.93 4.76 -3.54
N GLU A 53 6.57 3.93 -2.71
CA GLU A 53 7.27 2.73 -3.18
C GLU A 53 6.31 1.70 -3.80
N LYS A 54 5.01 1.83 -3.50
CA LYS A 54 3.94 1.02 -4.08
C LYS A 54 3.26 1.70 -5.27
N LEU A 55 3.83 2.78 -5.81
CA LEU A 55 3.30 3.44 -7.00
C LEU A 55 3.38 2.49 -8.20
N ILE A 56 2.23 2.26 -8.84
CA ILE A 56 2.14 1.54 -10.12
C ILE A 56 1.94 2.54 -11.26
N PRO A 57 2.47 2.28 -12.47
CA PRO A 57 2.40 3.24 -13.58
C PRO A 57 1.04 3.25 -14.30
N TYR A 58 0.14 2.33 -13.97
CA TYR A 58 -1.20 2.19 -14.56
C TYR A 58 -2.27 2.47 -13.52
N SER A 59 -3.48 2.80 -13.97
CA SER A 59 -4.59 2.99 -13.03
C SER A 59 -4.89 1.71 -12.25
N VAL A 60 -5.33 1.86 -11.00
CA VAL A 60 -5.78 0.73 -10.16
C VAL A 60 -6.91 -0.04 -10.86
N LYS A 61 -7.80 0.68 -11.55
CA LYS A 61 -8.90 0.09 -12.31
C LYS A 61 -8.42 -0.78 -13.47
N GLU A 62 -7.37 -0.36 -14.18
CA GLU A 62 -6.76 -1.16 -15.23
C GLU A 62 -6.07 -2.38 -14.65
N ALA A 63 -5.22 -2.20 -13.62
CA ALA A 63 -4.50 -3.29 -12.96
C ALA A 63 -5.46 -4.38 -12.43
N PHE A 64 -6.62 -4.00 -11.90
CA PHE A 64 -7.67 -4.93 -11.48
C PHE A 64 -8.04 -5.96 -12.55
N THR A 65 -8.07 -5.58 -13.83
CA THR A 65 -8.49 -6.46 -14.92
C THR A 65 -7.53 -7.63 -15.17
N PHE A 66 -6.27 -7.49 -14.76
CA PHE A 66 -5.21 -8.51 -14.91
C PHE A 66 -5.13 -9.50 -13.74
N THR A 67 -5.95 -9.33 -12.71
CA THR A 67 -5.83 -10.09 -11.46
C THR A 67 -7.06 -10.95 -11.18
N GLY A 68 -6.93 -11.84 -10.18
CA GLY A 68 -7.96 -12.76 -9.74
C GLY A 68 -7.35 -14.10 -9.38
N ILE A 69 -7.60 -14.57 -8.15
CA ILE A 69 -7.02 -15.80 -7.61
C ILE A 69 -7.26 -17.03 -8.54
N ASN A 70 -8.40 -17.05 -9.24
CA ASN A 70 -8.77 -18.10 -10.19
C ASN A 70 -8.76 -17.64 -11.67
N ARG A 71 -8.30 -16.42 -11.97
CA ARG A 71 -8.29 -15.86 -13.34
C ARG A 71 -6.94 -16.05 -14.02
N VAL A 72 -5.87 -15.86 -13.28
CA VAL A 72 -4.51 -15.90 -13.83
C VAL A 72 -4.07 -17.35 -14.07
N HIS A 73 -3.40 -17.60 -15.19
CA HIS A 73 -2.92 -18.94 -15.54
C HIS A 73 -1.75 -19.40 -14.66
N SER A 74 -0.85 -18.48 -14.30
CA SER A 74 0.32 -18.75 -13.46
C SER A 74 0.77 -17.49 -12.72
N SER A 75 1.47 -17.67 -11.60
CA SER A 75 2.05 -16.59 -10.79
C SER A 75 3.34 -17.06 -10.12
N MET A 76 4.27 -16.12 -9.90
CA MET A 76 5.42 -16.36 -9.02
C MET A 76 4.96 -16.21 -7.57
N GLY A 77 4.62 -17.34 -6.94
CA GLY A 77 3.97 -17.35 -5.62
C GLY A 77 2.46 -17.56 -5.73
N ILE A 78 1.73 -17.08 -4.74
CA ILE A 78 0.27 -17.17 -4.72
C ILE A 78 -0.35 -16.27 -5.79
N SER A 79 -1.37 -16.75 -6.50
CA SER A 79 -2.23 -15.87 -7.26
C SER A 79 -3.08 -15.03 -6.31
N VAL A 80 -3.40 -13.80 -6.70
CA VAL A 80 -4.12 -12.85 -5.86
C VAL A 80 -5.25 -12.18 -6.64
N GLY A 81 -6.33 -11.88 -5.94
CA GLY A 81 -7.26 -10.84 -6.37
C GLY A 81 -6.69 -9.45 -6.12
N PHE A 82 -7.33 -8.44 -6.68
CA PHE A 82 -7.01 -7.04 -6.43
C PHE A 82 -8.31 -6.29 -6.15
N PHE A 83 -8.31 -5.48 -5.10
CA PHE A 83 -9.48 -4.73 -4.68
C PHE A 83 -9.19 -3.23 -4.83
N PRO A 84 -9.75 -2.58 -5.87
CA PRO A 84 -9.81 -1.13 -5.93
C PRO A 84 -10.61 -0.61 -4.74
N VAL A 85 -9.95 0.15 -3.86
CA VAL A 85 -10.56 0.62 -2.61
C VAL A 85 -10.81 2.12 -2.67
N VAL A 86 -11.99 2.53 -2.23
CA VAL A 86 -12.39 3.94 -2.15
C VAL A 86 -12.23 4.43 -0.71
N GLY A 87 -11.44 5.49 -0.52
CA GLY A 87 -11.18 6.09 0.77
C GLY A 87 -10.24 7.29 0.62
N LYS A 88 -9.83 7.90 1.73
CA LYS A 88 -8.82 8.95 1.71
C LYS A 88 -7.43 8.32 1.66
N THR A 89 -6.88 8.20 0.46
CA THR A 89 -5.48 7.81 0.26
C THR A 89 -4.54 8.89 0.77
N VAL A 90 -3.51 8.50 1.51
CA VAL A 90 -2.46 9.40 2.02
C VAL A 90 -1.11 8.79 1.71
N THR A 91 -0.41 9.37 0.72
CA THR A 91 1.01 9.11 0.46
C THR A 91 1.87 10.14 1.18
N GLU A 92 3.20 10.03 1.06
CA GLU A 92 4.14 11.04 1.54
C GLU A 92 3.84 12.43 0.94
N ILE A 93 3.32 12.51 -0.30
CA ILE A 93 2.94 13.79 -0.94
C ILE A 93 1.82 14.44 -0.15
N GLN A 94 0.68 13.74 0.01
CA GLN A 94 -0.47 14.31 0.72
C GLN A 94 -0.14 14.61 2.18
N ALA A 95 0.69 13.78 2.82
CA ALA A 95 1.14 14.03 4.19
C ALA A 95 1.93 15.34 4.31
N LEU A 96 2.87 15.59 3.39
CA LEU A 96 3.66 16.83 3.35
C LEU A 96 2.83 18.05 2.96
N GLU A 97 1.89 17.89 2.03
CA GLU A 97 0.95 18.96 1.67
C GLU A 97 0.09 19.41 2.85
N GLN A 98 -0.24 18.52 3.80
CA GLN A 98 -0.91 18.91 5.04
C GLN A 98 -0.04 19.79 5.96
N LEU A 99 1.29 19.77 5.80
CA LEU A 99 2.23 20.63 6.52
C LEU A 99 2.45 21.98 5.83
N GLY A 100 1.81 22.21 4.68
CA GLY A 100 1.90 23.46 3.92
C GLY A 100 3.11 23.55 2.99
N VAL A 101 3.70 22.41 2.61
CA VAL A 101 4.75 22.36 1.57
C VAL A 101 4.25 21.58 0.36
N HIS A 102 4.69 21.98 -0.83
CA HIS A 102 4.52 21.17 -2.03
C HIS A 102 5.60 20.10 -2.07
N ALA A 103 5.25 18.86 -2.42
CA ALA A 103 6.17 17.74 -2.48
C ALA A 103 6.13 17.05 -3.85
N MET A 104 7.32 16.80 -4.42
CA MET A 104 7.50 16.14 -5.71
C MET A 104 8.43 14.93 -5.55
N PRO A 105 7.99 13.71 -5.86
CA PRO A 105 8.88 12.57 -5.97
C PRO A 105 9.81 12.74 -7.16
N ILE A 106 11.12 12.61 -6.94
CA ILE A 106 12.15 12.80 -7.98
C ILE A 106 12.99 11.56 -8.25
N ALA A 107 12.97 10.57 -7.34
CA ALA A 107 13.59 9.28 -7.53
C ALA A 107 12.98 8.24 -6.58
N SER A 108 13.16 6.96 -6.91
CA SER A 108 12.75 5.83 -6.07
C SER A 108 13.74 4.68 -6.20
N GLY A 109 13.73 3.80 -5.20
CA GLY A 109 14.65 2.67 -5.11
C GLY A 109 15.96 3.02 -4.41
N GLY A 110 16.64 1.97 -3.97
CA GLY A 110 17.87 2.03 -3.20
C GLY A 110 18.34 0.62 -2.87
N ILE A 111 19.52 0.51 -2.27
CA ILE A 111 20.14 -0.76 -1.85
C ILE A 111 20.79 -0.56 -0.48
N ASN A 112 21.17 -1.65 0.18
CA ASN A 112 21.86 -1.63 1.47
C ASN A 112 21.02 -0.99 2.60
N GLY A 113 19.75 -1.37 2.69
CA GLY A 113 18.81 -0.85 3.71
C GLY A 113 17.96 0.32 3.24
N ALA A 114 18.10 0.72 1.97
CA ALA A 114 17.25 1.73 1.31
C ALA A 114 16.29 1.10 0.29
N GLU A 115 16.03 -0.20 0.36
CA GLU A 115 15.08 -0.88 -0.53
C GLU A 115 13.68 -0.27 -0.38
N GLY A 116 13.09 0.16 -1.48
CA GLY A 116 11.80 0.86 -1.47
C GLY A 116 11.86 2.33 -1.01
N ALA A 117 13.05 2.94 -0.89
CA ALA A 117 13.15 4.36 -0.59
C ALA A 117 12.52 5.24 -1.70
N THR A 118 11.98 6.39 -1.31
CA THR A 118 11.56 7.46 -2.22
C THR A 118 12.29 8.74 -1.88
N ILE A 119 12.77 9.46 -2.90
CA ILE A 119 13.41 10.77 -2.76
C ILE A 119 12.43 11.84 -3.19
N LEU A 120 12.17 12.79 -2.29
CA LEU A 120 11.23 13.88 -2.47
C LEU A 120 11.99 15.21 -2.53
N SER A 121 11.59 16.10 -3.45
CA SER A 121 11.91 17.52 -3.42
C SER A 121 10.71 18.28 -2.86
N ILE A 122 10.93 19.12 -1.84
CA ILE A 122 9.87 19.93 -1.23
C ILE A 122 10.09 21.42 -1.46
N GLN A 123 9.01 22.18 -1.60
CA GLN A 123 9.01 23.63 -1.82
C GLN A 123 7.93 24.29 -0.96
N GLY A 124 8.20 25.47 -0.41
CA GLY A 124 7.26 26.21 0.43
C GLY A 124 7.94 27.36 1.17
N GLU A 125 7.20 27.99 2.08
CA GLU A 125 7.76 29.01 2.96
C GLU A 125 8.83 28.40 3.90
N PRO A 126 9.93 29.11 4.20
CA PRO A 126 11.04 28.58 5.01
C PRO A 126 10.58 27.95 6.33
N GLU A 127 9.71 28.62 7.08
CA GLU A 127 9.16 28.11 8.35
C GLU A 127 8.37 26.80 8.16
N ARG A 128 7.64 26.65 7.06
CA ARG A 128 6.89 25.41 6.77
C ARG A 128 7.81 24.26 6.38
N ILE A 129 8.89 24.56 5.64
CA ILE A 129 9.92 23.58 5.29
C ILE A 129 10.62 23.09 6.56
N GLU A 130 11.05 24.00 7.44
CA GLU A 130 11.71 23.66 8.70
C GLU A 130 10.81 22.77 9.58
N ASN A 131 9.55 23.18 9.78
CA ASN A 131 8.58 22.38 10.53
C ASN A 131 8.36 20.98 9.92
N ALA A 132 8.32 20.86 8.59
CA ALA A 132 8.17 19.57 7.93
C ALA A 132 9.40 18.67 8.13
N LEU A 133 10.60 19.23 8.03
CA LEU A 133 11.85 18.51 8.25
C LEU A 133 11.98 18.02 9.70
N GLU A 134 11.69 18.87 10.68
CA GLU A 134 11.69 18.49 12.10
C GLU A 134 10.75 17.31 12.37
N LEU A 135 9.54 17.35 11.81
CA LEU A 135 8.59 16.25 11.97
C LEU A 135 9.10 14.96 11.31
N ILE A 136 9.63 15.04 10.08
CA ILE A 136 10.20 13.88 9.38
C ILE A 136 11.35 13.26 10.19
N GLU A 137 12.26 14.09 10.71
CA GLU A 137 13.40 13.62 11.51
C GLU A 137 12.94 12.94 12.79
N SER A 138 11.86 13.43 13.42
CA SER A 138 11.31 12.84 14.63
C SER A 138 10.75 11.42 14.46
N VAL A 139 10.33 11.04 13.23
CA VAL A 139 9.78 9.73 12.91
C VAL A 139 10.77 8.80 12.21
N LYS A 140 11.89 9.33 11.71
CA LYS A 140 12.90 8.52 11.02
C LYS A 140 13.61 7.56 11.98
N GLY A 141 14.02 6.41 11.46
CA GLY A 141 14.83 5.43 12.19
C GLY A 141 14.01 4.32 12.88
N GLU A 142 12.74 4.16 12.53
CA GLU A 142 11.96 3.00 12.96
C GLU A 142 12.69 1.70 12.57
N PRO A 143 12.76 0.70 13.47
CA PRO A 143 13.40 -0.56 13.17
C PRO A 143 12.66 -1.31 12.06
N PRO A 144 13.37 -2.04 11.19
CA PRO A 144 12.72 -2.83 10.14
C PRO A 144 11.67 -3.79 10.70
N LEU A 145 10.54 -3.91 10.00
CA LEU A 145 9.50 -4.86 10.35
C LEU A 145 10.04 -6.30 10.21
N LYS A 146 9.97 -7.07 11.30
CA LYS A 146 10.22 -8.51 11.29
C LYS A 146 8.90 -9.22 10.98
N ILE A 147 8.72 -9.59 9.72
CA ILE A 147 7.52 -10.32 9.28
C ILE A 147 7.82 -11.82 9.31
N PRO A 148 6.96 -12.65 9.93
CA PRO A 148 7.08 -14.10 9.82
C PRO A 148 7.01 -14.52 8.36
N SER A 149 8.05 -15.19 7.86
CA SER A 149 8.02 -15.84 6.55
C SER A 149 7.52 -17.28 6.69
N ALA A 150 6.67 -17.70 5.77
CA ALA A 150 6.34 -19.11 5.61
C ALA A 150 7.51 -19.83 4.90
N ASP A 151 7.77 -21.08 5.27
CA ASP A 151 8.71 -21.92 4.53
C ASP A 151 8.00 -22.49 3.30
N CYS A 152 8.49 -22.17 2.10
CA CYS A 152 7.93 -22.68 0.85
C CYS A 152 7.91 -24.22 0.77
N THR A 153 8.76 -24.94 1.53
CA THR A 153 8.73 -26.42 1.56
C THR A 153 7.55 -27.00 2.33
N THR A 154 6.97 -26.22 3.25
CA THR A 154 5.84 -26.65 4.10
C THR A 154 4.57 -25.84 3.86
N CYS A 155 4.62 -24.87 2.93
CA CYS A 155 3.50 -24.01 2.58
C CYS A 155 2.39 -24.79 1.86
N ASP A 156 1.18 -24.73 2.40
CA ASP A 156 -0.02 -25.42 1.89
C ASP A 156 -0.95 -24.51 1.08
N HIS A 157 -0.49 -23.32 0.67
CA HIS A 157 -1.33 -22.38 -0.07
C HIS A 157 -1.72 -22.92 -1.46
N GLU A 158 -3.02 -23.20 -1.65
CA GLU A 158 -3.57 -23.88 -2.84
C GLU A 158 -3.22 -23.19 -4.16
N SER A 159 -3.26 -21.86 -4.19
CA SER A 159 -2.99 -21.07 -5.40
C SER A 159 -1.51 -20.75 -5.67
N CYS A 160 -0.58 -21.34 -4.90
CA CYS A 160 0.84 -21.07 -5.07
C CYS A 160 1.41 -21.82 -6.28
N GLY A 161 1.94 -21.08 -7.27
CA GLY A 161 2.56 -21.65 -8.47
C GLY A 161 3.82 -22.49 -8.21
N TRP A 162 4.36 -22.51 -6.98
CA TRP A 162 5.52 -23.30 -6.60
C TRP A 162 5.20 -24.66 -5.99
N LYS A 163 3.91 -24.99 -5.75
CA LYS A 163 3.53 -26.28 -5.15
C LYS A 163 3.95 -27.50 -5.98
N GLU A 164 4.07 -27.35 -7.29
CA GLU A 164 4.38 -28.45 -8.22
C GLU A 164 5.82 -28.41 -8.77
N SER A 165 6.60 -27.38 -8.41
CA SER A 165 7.97 -27.22 -8.92
C SER A 165 8.96 -27.87 -7.94
N PRO A 166 9.74 -28.88 -8.37
CA PRO A 166 10.84 -29.39 -7.55
C PRO A 166 11.86 -28.24 -7.37
N LYS A 167 12.24 -27.96 -6.12
CA LYS A 167 13.36 -27.07 -5.82
C LYS A 167 14.66 -27.61 -6.39
#